data_AF-A0AAP2YXF4-F1
#
_entry.id   AF-A0AAP2YXF4-F1
#
_cell.length_a   1.000
_cell.length_b   1.000
_cell.length_c   1.000
_cell.angle_alpha   90.00
_cell.angle_beta   90.00
_cell.angle_gamma   90.00
#
_symmetry.space_group_name_H-M   'P 1'
#
loop_
_entity.id
_entity.type
_entity.pdbx_description
1 polymer ?
#
loop_
_entity_poly.entity_id
_entity_poly.type
_entity_poly.pdbx_seq_one_letter_code
_entity_poly.pdbx_strand_id
1 'polypeptide(L)'
;MSDEFLSLERQADEMERQADALEAIATELRYQNAVLCETVAALDDLAARVDERPAESEPRDRSGRSMQTDIADRLFDRDEAEDDEMGYGHGRAENWRDDE
;
A
#
# COMPACT_ATOMS: atom_id res chain seq x y z
N MET A 1 -31.46 -30.88 12.23
CA MET A 1 -30.32 -30.40 11.42
C MET A 1 -29.13 -31.31 11.72
N SER A 2 -28.34 -31.70 10.72
CA SER A 2 -27.21 -32.62 10.91
C SER A 2 -25.98 -31.90 11.44
N ASP A 3 -25.14 -32.59 12.22
CA ASP A 3 -23.88 -32.04 12.75
C ASP A 3 -22.93 -31.58 11.64
N GLU A 4 -23.00 -32.20 10.46
CA GLU A 4 -22.23 -31.83 9.27
C GLU A 4 -22.60 -30.43 8.76
N PHE A 5 -23.90 -30.08 8.76
CA PHE A 5 -24.36 -28.75 8.34
C PHE A 5 -23.87 -27.66 9.30
N LEU A 6 -23.96 -27.90 10.62
CA LEU A 6 -23.47 -26.98 11.64
C LEU A 6 -21.94 -26.81 11.58
N SER A 7 -21.20 -27.87 11.21
CA SER A 7 -19.75 -27.79 10.99
C SER A 7 -19.39 -26.92 9.78
N LEU A 8 -20.16 -27.02 8.69
CA LEU A 8 -19.94 -26.21 7.49
C LEU A 8 -20.28 -24.74 7.72
N GLU A 9 -21.37 -24.43 8.42
CA GLU A 9 -21.69 -23.06 8.82
C GLU A 9 -20.57 -22.44 9.66
N ARG A 10 -20.07 -23.18 10.68
CA ARG A 10 -18.96 -22.68 11.50
C ARG A 10 -17.68 -22.44 10.69
N GLN A 11 -17.41 -23.28 9.69
CA GLN A 11 -16.26 -23.12 8.81
C GLN A 11 -16.42 -21.88 7.90
N ALA A 12 -17.62 -21.65 7.38
CA ALA A 12 -17.93 -20.46 6.58
C ALA A 12 -17.74 -19.17 7.41
N ASP A 13 -18.27 -19.13 8.64
CA ASP A 13 -18.12 -17.99 9.55
C ASP A 13 -16.65 -17.69 9.91
N GLU A 14 -15.82 -18.74 9.99
CA GLU A 14 -14.39 -18.59 10.26
C GLU A 14 -13.63 -18.10 9.04
N MET A 15 -13.99 -18.56 7.85
CA MET A 15 -13.44 -18.06 6.59
C MET A 15 -13.82 -16.60 6.34
N GLU A 16 -15.06 -16.20 6.64
CA GLU A 16 -15.50 -14.80 6.53
C GLU A 16 -14.68 -13.89 7.45
N ARG A 17 -14.53 -14.26 8.73
CA ARG A 17 -13.68 -13.52 9.67
C ARG A 17 -12.21 -13.44 9.25
N GLN A 18 -11.69 -14.49 8.63
CA GLN A 18 -10.32 -14.47 8.09
C GLN A 18 -10.21 -13.54 6.87
N ALA A 19 -11.19 -13.55 5.98
CA ALA A 19 -11.23 -12.66 4.83
C ALA A 19 -11.28 -11.19 5.28
N ASP A 20 -12.16 -10.85 6.23
CA ASP A 20 -12.26 -9.50 6.79
C ASP A 20 -10.94 -9.04 7.43
N ALA A 21 -10.30 -9.93 8.18
CA ALA A 21 -9.00 -9.63 8.79
C ALA A 21 -7.91 -9.39 7.74
N LEU A 22 -7.89 -10.17 6.66
CA LEU A 22 -6.94 -9.99 5.56
C LEU A 22 -7.20 -8.69 4.79
N GLU A 23 -8.46 -8.32 4.56
CA GLU A 23 -8.82 -7.06 3.91
C GLU A 23 -8.41 -5.84 4.76
N ALA A 24 -8.61 -5.93 6.08
CA ALA A 24 -8.17 -4.90 7.02
C ALA A 24 -6.64 -4.75 7.02
N ILE A 25 -5.90 -5.87 7.02
CA ILE A 25 -4.43 -5.87 6.92
C ILE A 25 -3.99 -5.27 5.58
N ALA A 26 -4.59 -5.68 4.47
CA ALA A 26 -4.26 -5.16 3.15
C ALA A 26 -4.46 -3.65 3.08
N THR A 27 -5.55 -3.13 3.65
CA THR A 27 -5.84 -1.69 3.72
C THR A 27 -4.79 -0.94 4.54
N GLU A 28 -4.42 -1.46 5.71
CA GLU A 28 -3.38 -0.85 6.55
C GLU A 28 -2.00 -0.87 5.85
N LEU A 29 -1.66 -1.96 5.16
CA LEU A 29 -0.41 -2.05 4.38
C LEU A 29 -0.37 -1.05 3.22
N ARG A 30 -1.50 -0.81 2.54
CA ARG A 30 -1.61 0.24 1.49
C ARG A 30 -1.34 1.62 2.07
N TYR A 31 -1.97 1.95 3.20
CA TYR A 31 -1.74 3.21 3.90
C TYR A 31 -0.28 3.39 4.32
N GLN A 32 0.31 2.37 4.95
CA GLN A 32 1.72 2.41 5.37
C GLN A 32 2.67 2.59 4.18
N ASN A 33 2.39 1.96 3.05
CA ASN A 33 3.19 2.13 1.84
C ASN A 33 3.13 3.58 1.32
N ALA A 34 1.95 4.18 1.26
CA ALA A 34 1.79 5.58 0.83
C ALA A 34 2.55 6.56 1.75
N VAL A 35 2.48 6.33 3.08
CA VAL A 35 3.24 7.10 4.08
C VAL A 35 4.74 6.96 3.88
N LEU A 36 5.24 5.74 3.66
CA LEU A 36 6.66 5.48 3.43
C LEU A 36 7.16 6.19 2.16
N CYS A 37 6.39 6.15 1.07
CA CYS A 37 6.73 6.87 -0.16
C CYS A 37 6.85 8.39 0.08
N GLU A 38 5.95 8.99 0.88
CA GLU A 38 6.03 10.43 1.17
C GLU A 38 7.22 10.75 2.07
N THR A 39 7.53 9.84 3.00
CA THR A 39 8.67 9.99 3.88
C THR A 39 9.98 9.96 3.09
N VAL A 40 10.12 9.04 2.13
CA VAL A 40 11.27 8.98 1.22
C VAL A 40 11.37 10.26 0.39
N ALA A 41 10.29 10.70 -0.23
CA ALA A 41 10.28 11.93 -1.03
C ALA A 41 10.67 13.17 -0.20
N ALA A 42 10.23 13.24 1.06
CA ALA A 42 10.62 14.33 1.96
C ALA A 42 12.11 14.27 2.36
N LEU A 43 12.69 13.07 2.50
CA LEU A 43 14.11 12.89 2.77
C LEU A 43 14.96 13.27 1.56
N ASP A 44 14.54 12.92 0.35
CA ASP A 44 15.24 13.30 -0.88
C ASP A 44 15.27 14.82 -1.07
N ASP A 45 14.15 15.50 -0.81
CA ASP A 45 14.08 16.98 -0.81
C ASP A 45 15.05 17.59 0.22
N LEU A 46 15.15 17.00 1.40
CA LEU A 46 16.07 17.45 2.45
C LEU A 46 17.53 17.24 2.02
N ALA A 47 17.85 16.07 1.47
CA ALA A 47 19.19 15.74 1.01
C ALA A 47 19.65 16.70 -0.10
N ALA A 48 18.78 17.00 -1.08
CA ALA A 48 19.07 17.97 -2.13
C ALA A 48 19.41 19.38 -1.57
N ARG A 49 18.69 19.83 -0.54
CA ARG A 49 18.94 21.11 0.13
C ARG A 49 20.27 21.12 0.89
N VAL A 50 20.63 20.01 1.53
CA VAL A 50 21.89 19.88 2.28
C VAL A 50 23.10 19.81 1.35
N ASP A 51 22.98 19.10 0.23
CA ASP A 51 24.07 18.92 -0.75
C ASP A 51 24.23 20.11 -1.72
N GLU A 52 23.45 21.18 -1.56
CA GLU A 52 23.35 22.32 -2.49
C GLU A 52 23.12 21.89 -3.96
N ARG A 53 22.57 20.69 -4.16
CA ARG A 53 22.24 20.19 -5.50
C ARG A 53 20.92 20.80 -5.95
N PRO A 54 20.78 21.15 -7.25
CA PRO A 54 19.48 21.50 -7.78
C PRO A 54 18.56 20.30 -7.56
N ALA A 55 17.43 20.52 -6.89
CA ALA A 55 16.41 19.51 -6.76
C ALA A 55 15.93 19.10 -8.17
N GLU A 56 15.76 17.80 -8.41
CA GLU A 56 15.27 17.30 -9.71
C GLU A 56 13.80 17.68 -9.95
N SER A 57 13.09 18.08 -8.90
CA SER A 57 11.71 18.55 -8.95
C SER A 57 11.52 19.81 -8.11
N GLU A 58 10.41 20.51 -8.36
CA GLU A 58 10.08 21.72 -7.61
C GLU A 58 9.82 21.38 -6.13
N PRO A 59 10.35 22.15 -5.17
CA PRO A 59 10.19 21.83 -3.75
C PRO A 59 8.72 21.78 -3.35
N ARG A 60 8.28 20.66 -2.79
CA ARG A 60 6.90 20.49 -2.32
C ARG A 60 6.68 21.16 -0.96
N ASP A 61 5.43 21.56 -0.68
CA ASP A 61 5.04 21.95 0.68
C ASP A 61 5.08 20.70 1.58
N ARG A 62 5.78 20.79 2.71
CA ARG A 62 5.93 19.71 3.69
C ARG A 62 5.16 19.98 4.98
N SER A 63 4.18 20.88 4.92
CA SER A 63 3.21 21.03 6.00
C SER A 63 2.47 19.71 6.24
N GLY A 64 2.11 19.43 7.50
CA GLY A 64 1.38 18.20 7.86
C GLY A 64 0.09 17.99 7.07
N ARG A 65 -0.56 19.09 6.67
CA ARG A 65 -1.76 19.04 5.83
C ARG A 65 -1.42 18.66 4.38
N SER A 66 -0.38 19.25 3.80
CA SER A 66 0.05 18.91 2.43
C SER A 66 0.44 17.43 2.35
N MET A 67 1.24 16.94 3.32
CA MET A 67 1.63 15.53 3.34
C MET A 67 0.44 14.57 3.42
N GLN A 68 -0.61 14.93 4.17
CA GLN A 68 -1.83 14.11 4.24
C GLN A 68 -2.60 14.11 2.91
N THR A 69 -2.60 15.23 2.18
CA THR A 69 -3.13 15.28 0.82
C THR A 69 -2.29 14.43 -0.12
N ASP A 70 -0.97 14.55 -0.09
CA ASP A 70 -0.08 13.76 -0.96
C ASP A 70 -0.21 12.24 -0.69
N ILE A 71 -0.38 11.82 0.57
CA ILE A 71 -0.67 10.43 0.94
C ILE A 71 -2.01 9.98 0.35
N ALA A 72 -3.05 10.80 0.45
CA ALA A 72 -4.37 10.48 -0.07
C ALA A 72 -4.36 10.38 -1.61
N ASP A 73 -3.66 11.29 -2.29
CA ASP A 73 -3.50 11.27 -3.73
C ASP A 73 -2.79 9.99 -4.18
N ARG A 74 -1.74 9.55 -3.46
CA ARG A 74 -1.08 8.27 -3.76
C ARG A 74 -1.98 7.05 -3.56
N LEU A 75 -2.86 7.07 -2.57
CA LEU A 75 -3.83 5.99 -2.39
C LEU A 75 -4.82 5.96 -3.56
N PHE A 76 -5.29 7.14 -3.99
CA PHE A 76 -6.18 7.27 -5.14
C PHE A 76 -5.51 6.81 -6.45
N ASP A 77 -4.30 7.28 -6.75
CA ASP A 77 -3.55 6.90 -7.96
C ASP A 77 -3.30 5.38 -8.01
N ARG A 78 -3.07 4.78 -6.84
CA ARG A 78 -2.89 3.34 -6.72
C ARG A 78 -4.20 2.57 -6.92
N ASP A 79 -5.29 3.02 -6.32
CA ASP A 79 -6.60 2.41 -6.51
C ASP A 79 -7.05 2.54 -7.98
N GLU A 80 -6.79 3.66 -8.64
CA GLU A 80 -7.02 3.86 -10.09
C GLU A 80 -6.16 2.92 -10.94
N ALA A 81 -4.87 2.75 -10.59
CA ALA A 81 -4.00 1.79 -11.26
C ALA A 81 -4.42 0.33 -11.05
N GLU A 82 -4.90 -0.04 -9.86
CA GLU A 82 -5.43 -1.39 -9.55
C GLU A 82 -6.74 -1.66 -10.32
N ASP A 83 -7.60 -0.65 -10.52
CA ASP A 83 -8.83 -0.75 -11.31
C ASP A 83 -8.56 -0.80 -12.83
N ASP A 84 -7.56 -0.07 -13.33
CA ASP A 84 -7.11 -0.13 -14.73
C ASP A 84 -6.34 -1.43 -15.03
N GLU A 85 -5.65 -2.00 -14.04
CA GLU A 85 -4.96 -3.30 -14.10
C GLU A 85 -5.85 -4.48 -13.65
N MET A 86 -7.05 -4.65 -14.24
CA MET A 86 -7.70 -5.98 -14.34
C MET A 86 -6.91 -6.97 -15.22
N GLY A 87 -5.58 -6.98 -15.11
CA GLY A 87 -4.64 -7.80 -15.84
C GLY A 87 -3.41 -8.06 -15.00
N TYR A 88 -3.53 -8.90 -13.97
CA TYR A 88 -2.45 -9.61 -13.28
C TYR A 88 -1.07 -8.92 -13.34
N GLY A 89 -0.88 -7.91 -12.50
CA GLY A 89 0.33 -7.09 -12.44
C GLY A 89 0.96 -7.02 -11.06
N HIS A 90 0.85 -8.06 -10.22
CA HIS A 90 1.88 -8.24 -9.19
C HIS A 90 3.19 -8.38 -9.95
N GLY A 91 3.92 -7.27 -10.11
CA GLY A 91 5.29 -7.25 -10.60
C GLY A 91 6.00 -8.33 -9.83
N ARG A 92 6.24 -9.47 -10.51
CA ARG A 92 6.97 -10.60 -9.98
C ARG A 92 8.24 -9.97 -9.45
N ALA A 93 8.44 -9.99 -8.14
CA ALA A 93 9.64 -9.42 -7.55
C ALA A 93 10.82 -10.20 -8.17
N GLU A 94 11.45 -9.63 -9.20
CA GLU A 94 12.52 -10.24 -10.00
C GLU A 94 13.78 -10.52 -9.14
N ASN A 95 13.72 -10.09 -7.88
CA ASN A 95 14.74 -10.09 -6.87
C ASN A 95 14.59 -11.23 -5.84
N TRP A 96 13.52 -12.04 -5.88
CA TRP A 96 13.48 -13.30 -5.14
C TRP A 96 14.20 -14.38 -5.94
N ARG A 97 15.53 -14.38 -5.83
CA ARG A 97 16.33 -15.54 -6.22
C ARG A 97 16.14 -16.60 -5.15
N ASP A 98 15.45 -17.68 -5.52
CA ASP A 98 15.63 -18.97 -4.85
C ASP A 98 16.99 -19.50 -5.31
N ASP A 99 18.03 -19.14 -4.56
CA ASP A 99 19.33 -19.79 -4.69
C ASP A 99 19.21 -21.20 -4.06
N GLU A 100 19.01 -22.23 -4.91
CA GLU A 100 19.27 -23.64 -4.60
C GLU A 100 20.75 -24.00 -4.82
#